data_AF-A0A7S3ETW0-F1
#
_entry.id   AF-A0A7S3ETW0-F1
#
_cell.length_a   1.000
_cell.length_b   1.000
_cell.length_c   1.000
_cell.angle_alpha   90.00
_cell.angle_beta   90.00
_cell.angle_gamma   90.00
#
_symmetry.space_group_name_H-M   'P 1'
#
loop_
_entity.id
_entity.type
_entity.pdbx_description
1 polymer ?
#
loop_
_entity_poly.entity_id
_entity_poly.type
_entity_poly.pdbx_seq_one_letter_code
_entity_poly.pdbx_strand_id
1 'polypeptide(L)'
;EGVAGSLQADLDLLYSVSRVLQLLGAVTSELTEVVEVLRAAILEEVDFELEAKRTEQFAEFLARSPELAGVVTVPAVYRESSATRVLTLERLYGVPLTDLESVRKYTPDPELAIIVALNTWIQSVLTNEWFHADVHAGNLLVLEDGRVAFIDFGIVGSIPAKTANAMLAFVRAFPAGDMEGIAAALSDMGFTKEGVDVASFARDLQEVLDSVEAMPPVDRLAEGAVDETQLNRLVASFAKVADGYGIRFPREFALLLKQVLYFDRYTKILAPDLDVMSDERMAMNIPRSMGAVASVDAVSEDSIPVMPEVLPPA
;
A
#
# COMPACT_ATOMS: atom_id res chain seq x y z
N GLU A 1 25.84 -22.13 -11.08
CA GLU A 1 25.38 -20.74 -10.81
C GLU A 1 23.96 -20.60 -11.34
N GLY A 2 23.13 -19.79 -10.70
CA GLY A 2 21.74 -19.52 -11.11
C GLY A 2 21.41 -18.05 -10.86
N VAL A 3 20.21 -17.60 -11.25
CA VAL A 3 19.80 -16.19 -11.21
C VAL A 3 20.12 -15.53 -9.86
N ALA A 4 19.68 -16.12 -8.74
CA ALA A 4 19.94 -15.58 -7.40
C ALA A 4 21.44 -15.43 -7.07
N GLY A 5 22.28 -16.37 -7.49
CA GLY A 5 23.72 -16.32 -7.20
C GLY A 5 24.45 -15.26 -8.02
N SER A 6 24.08 -15.08 -9.29
CA SER A 6 24.60 -13.99 -10.13
C SER A 6 24.14 -12.63 -9.60
N LEU A 7 22.85 -12.53 -9.27
CA LEU A 7 22.23 -11.31 -8.76
C LEU A 7 22.87 -10.89 -7.42
N GLN A 8 23.09 -11.85 -6.51
CA GLN A 8 23.77 -11.59 -5.25
C GLN A 8 25.19 -11.10 -5.46
N ALA A 9 25.97 -11.74 -6.35
CA ALA A 9 27.34 -11.32 -6.64
C ALA A 9 27.39 -9.90 -7.24
N ASP A 10 26.48 -9.59 -8.17
CA ASP A 10 26.39 -8.27 -8.80
C ASP A 10 26.00 -7.19 -7.78
N LEU A 11 25.04 -7.48 -6.89
CA LEU A 11 24.61 -6.55 -5.85
C LEU A 11 25.67 -6.36 -4.75
N ASP A 12 26.37 -7.43 -4.36
CA ASP A 12 27.50 -7.37 -3.42
C ASP A 12 28.65 -6.53 -4.00
N LEU A 13 28.93 -6.66 -5.30
CA LEU A 13 29.91 -5.85 -6.01
C LEU A 13 29.47 -4.38 -6.05
N LEU A 14 28.22 -4.10 -6.45
CA LEU A 14 27.68 -2.74 -6.49
C LEU A 14 27.75 -2.05 -5.12
N TYR A 15 27.38 -2.75 -4.05
CA TYR A 15 27.49 -2.25 -2.68
C TYR A 15 28.94 -2.02 -2.24
N SER A 16 29.83 -2.94 -2.56
CA SER A 16 31.24 -2.80 -2.21
C SER A 16 31.88 -1.61 -2.94
N VAL A 17 31.55 -1.42 -4.22
CA VAL A 17 32.03 -0.30 -5.03
C VAL A 17 31.46 1.02 -4.51
N SER A 18 30.17 1.09 -4.19
CA SER A 18 29.57 2.32 -3.64
C SER A 18 30.23 2.72 -2.33
N ARG A 19 30.54 1.77 -1.45
CA ARG A 19 31.24 2.03 -0.18
C ARG A 19 32.67 2.53 -0.38
N VAL A 20 33.41 1.97 -1.34
CA VAL A 20 34.76 2.45 -1.68
C VAL A 20 34.70 3.86 -2.26
N LEU A 21 33.80 4.13 -3.19
CA LEU A 21 33.62 5.46 -3.76
C LEU A 21 33.20 6.49 -2.70
N GLN A 22 32.38 6.08 -1.72
CA GLN A 22 31.97 6.93 -0.59
C GLN A 22 33.18 7.31 0.26
N LEU A 23 34.04 6.33 0.60
CA LEU A 23 35.27 6.59 1.35
C LEU A 23 36.25 7.50 0.60
N LEU A 24 36.24 7.45 -0.74
CA LEU A 24 37.03 8.34 -1.60
C LEU A 24 36.37 9.72 -1.82
N GLY A 25 35.17 9.95 -1.30
CA GLY A 25 34.41 11.20 -1.48
C GLY A 25 33.84 11.39 -2.90
N ALA A 26 33.81 10.34 -3.71
CA ALA A 26 33.30 10.38 -5.08
C ALA A 26 31.77 10.24 -5.17
N VAL A 27 31.14 9.68 -4.14
CA VAL A 27 29.68 9.56 -4.01
C VAL A 27 29.22 9.92 -2.59
N THR A 28 27.95 10.27 -2.44
CA THR A 28 27.38 10.66 -1.15
C THR A 28 26.95 9.44 -0.31
N SER A 29 26.68 9.67 0.98
CA SER A 29 26.12 8.65 1.89
C SER A 29 24.76 8.15 1.44
N GLU A 30 23.92 9.05 0.96
CA GLU A 30 22.55 8.76 0.56
C GLU A 30 22.54 7.78 -0.62
N LEU A 31 23.47 7.92 -1.58
CA LEU A 31 23.57 6.97 -2.70
C LEU A 31 23.96 5.57 -2.23
N THR A 32 24.85 5.47 -1.24
CA THR A 32 25.29 4.19 -0.68
C THR A 32 24.14 3.50 0.07
N GLU A 33 23.37 4.28 0.84
CA GLU A 33 22.16 3.80 1.53
C GLU A 33 21.10 3.29 0.52
N VAL A 34 20.90 3.99 -0.60
CA VAL A 34 19.99 3.55 -1.67
C VAL A 34 20.43 2.20 -2.26
N VAL A 35 21.74 2.01 -2.50
CA VAL A 35 22.26 0.73 -3.00
C VAL A 35 22.06 -0.40 -2.00
N GLU A 36 22.22 -0.13 -0.70
CA GLU A 36 21.97 -1.11 0.36
C GLU A 36 20.51 -1.54 0.41
N VAL A 37 19.59 -0.57 0.35
CA VAL A 37 18.14 -0.80 0.32
C VAL A 37 17.74 -1.59 -0.92
N LEU A 38 18.28 -1.24 -2.09
CA LEU A 38 18.00 -1.93 -3.35
C LEU A 38 18.48 -3.38 -3.29
N ARG A 39 19.69 -3.61 -2.77
CA ARG A 39 20.25 -4.95 -2.58
C ARG A 39 19.38 -5.80 -1.67
N ALA A 40 18.95 -5.27 -0.53
CA ALA A 40 18.09 -5.99 0.40
C ALA A 40 16.75 -6.36 -0.25
N ALA A 41 16.09 -5.41 -0.94
CA ALA A 41 14.82 -5.63 -1.60
C ALA A 41 14.90 -6.75 -2.67
N ILE A 42 15.92 -6.70 -3.53
CA ILE A 42 16.07 -7.68 -4.60
C ILE A 42 16.42 -9.08 -4.05
N LEU A 43 17.21 -9.16 -2.97
CA LEU A 43 17.54 -10.44 -2.35
C LEU A 43 16.32 -11.08 -1.67
N GLU A 44 15.41 -10.28 -1.12
CA GLU A 44 14.14 -10.78 -0.59
C GLU A 44 13.22 -11.32 -1.70
N GLU A 45 13.19 -10.69 -2.88
CA GLU A 45 12.35 -11.12 -4.01
C GLU A 45 12.76 -12.48 -4.60
N VAL A 46 14.02 -12.89 -4.46
CA VAL A 46 14.51 -14.19 -4.96
C VAL A 46 14.41 -15.32 -3.94
N ASP A 47 13.90 -15.05 -2.73
CA ASP A 47 13.69 -16.04 -1.68
C ASP A 47 12.22 -16.48 -1.64
N PHE A 48 11.91 -17.55 -2.38
CA PHE A 48 10.55 -18.10 -2.40
C PHE A 48 10.14 -18.83 -1.12
N GLU A 49 11.07 -19.17 -0.22
CA GLU A 49 10.69 -19.68 1.11
C GLU A 49 10.14 -18.55 1.99
N LEU A 50 10.72 -17.36 1.83
CA LEU A 50 10.24 -16.14 2.48
C LEU A 50 8.86 -15.74 1.95
N GLU A 51 8.66 -15.75 0.63
CA GLU A 51 7.35 -15.48 0.04
C GLU A 51 6.30 -16.49 0.51
N ALA A 52 6.59 -17.79 0.49
CA ALA A 52 5.71 -18.83 1.02
C ALA A 52 5.29 -18.57 2.47
N LYS A 53 6.24 -18.15 3.32
CA LYS A 53 5.96 -17.80 4.72
C LYS A 53 5.03 -16.60 4.83
N ARG A 54 5.21 -15.58 3.98
CA ARG A 54 4.34 -14.40 3.93
C ARG A 54 2.93 -14.78 3.45
N THR A 55 2.78 -15.63 2.44
CA THR A 55 1.47 -16.14 2.01
C THR A 55 0.73 -16.84 3.16
N GLU A 56 1.40 -17.70 3.91
CA GLU A 56 0.81 -18.39 5.07
C GLU A 56 0.46 -17.43 6.20
N GLN A 57 1.33 -16.47 6.51
CA GLN A 57 1.03 -15.43 7.51
C GLN A 57 -0.18 -14.58 7.13
N PHE A 58 -0.36 -14.29 5.84
CA PHE A 58 -1.56 -13.61 5.37
C PHE A 58 -2.81 -14.50 5.49
N ALA A 59 -2.69 -15.80 5.23
CA ALA A 59 -3.77 -16.75 5.47
C ALA A 59 -4.17 -16.79 6.96
N GLU A 60 -3.21 -16.74 7.89
CA GLU A 60 -3.46 -16.62 9.33
C GLU A 60 -4.11 -15.29 9.72
N PHE A 61 -3.74 -14.19 9.06
CA PHE A 61 -4.41 -12.90 9.21
C PHE A 61 -5.88 -13.00 8.79
N LEU A 62 -6.17 -13.58 7.63
CA LEU A 62 -7.55 -13.78 7.16
C LEU A 62 -8.35 -14.69 8.10
N ALA A 63 -7.74 -15.77 8.59
CA ALA A 63 -8.39 -16.69 9.54
C ALA A 63 -8.76 -16.03 10.88
N ARG A 64 -8.07 -14.96 11.28
CA ARG A 64 -8.34 -14.17 12.49
C ARG A 64 -9.26 -12.96 12.23
N SER A 65 -9.73 -12.78 11.01
CA SER A 65 -10.60 -11.68 10.57
C SER A 65 -11.93 -12.26 10.08
N PRO A 66 -12.87 -12.67 10.98
CA PRO A 66 -14.13 -13.32 10.62
C PRO A 66 -14.94 -12.58 9.55
N GLU A 67 -14.84 -11.27 9.54
CA GLU A 67 -15.50 -10.36 8.62
C GLU A 67 -14.96 -10.40 7.17
N LEU A 68 -13.74 -10.94 6.98
CA LEU A 68 -13.15 -11.23 5.68
C LEU A 68 -13.38 -12.69 5.23
N ALA A 69 -13.96 -13.51 6.10
CA ALA A 69 -14.19 -14.92 5.81
C ALA A 69 -15.22 -15.06 4.68
N GLY A 70 -14.90 -15.89 3.68
CA GLY A 70 -15.79 -16.14 2.54
C GLY A 70 -15.82 -15.02 1.50
N VAL A 71 -15.13 -13.89 1.72
CA VAL A 71 -15.03 -12.78 0.75
C VAL A 71 -13.60 -12.58 0.23
N VAL A 72 -12.59 -12.93 1.02
CA VAL A 72 -11.17 -12.80 0.65
C VAL A 72 -10.44 -14.12 0.82
N THR A 73 -9.44 -14.37 -0.04
CA THR A 73 -8.61 -15.56 0.06
C THR A 73 -7.18 -15.34 -0.41
N VAL A 74 -6.32 -16.31 -0.13
CA VAL A 74 -4.96 -16.45 -0.63
C VAL A 74 -4.74 -17.90 -1.03
N PRO A 75 -3.88 -18.19 -2.00
CA PRO A 75 -3.62 -19.57 -2.39
C PRO A 75 -2.94 -20.34 -1.26
N ALA A 76 -3.34 -21.60 -1.05
CA ALA A 76 -2.60 -22.48 -0.16
C ALA A 76 -1.17 -22.72 -0.68
N VAL A 77 -0.20 -22.77 0.23
CA VAL A 77 1.20 -23.08 -0.09
C VAL A 77 1.43 -24.59 0.00
N TYR A 78 1.95 -25.19 -1.08
CA TYR A 78 2.37 -26.59 -1.06
C TYR A 78 3.84 -26.69 -0.65
N ARG A 79 4.10 -26.71 0.67
CA ARG A 79 5.46 -26.72 1.25
C ARG A 79 6.33 -27.89 0.76
N GLU A 80 5.74 -29.07 0.57
CA GLU A 80 6.48 -30.26 0.07
C GLU A 80 6.98 -30.09 -1.37
N SER A 81 6.36 -29.19 -2.13
CA SER A 81 6.70 -28.86 -3.52
C SER A 81 7.32 -27.47 -3.65
N SER A 82 7.73 -26.85 -2.53
CA SER A 82 8.31 -25.50 -2.51
C SER A 82 9.71 -25.52 -1.90
N ALA A 83 10.57 -24.65 -2.39
CA ALA A 83 11.95 -24.45 -1.94
C ALA A 83 12.40 -23.04 -2.34
N THR A 84 13.64 -22.64 -1.99
CA THR A 84 14.17 -21.29 -2.25
C THR A 84 14.07 -20.81 -3.71
N ARG A 85 13.94 -21.73 -4.69
CA ARG A 85 13.89 -21.40 -6.13
C ARG A 85 12.60 -21.84 -6.83
N VAL A 86 11.69 -22.49 -6.11
CA VAL A 86 10.40 -22.92 -6.67
C VAL A 86 9.33 -22.69 -5.62
N LEU A 87 8.31 -21.89 -5.94
CA LEU A 87 7.12 -21.73 -5.11
C LEU A 87 5.95 -22.45 -5.78
N THR A 88 5.32 -23.40 -5.07
CA THR A 88 4.13 -24.10 -5.55
C THR A 88 2.92 -23.70 -4.73
N LEU A 89 1.93 -23.11 -5.40
CA LEU A 89 0.72 -22.56 -4.80
C LEU A 89 -0.54 -23.24 -5.35
N GLU A 90 -1.63 -23.15 -4.60
CA GLU A 90 -2.97 -23.46 -5.07
C GLU A 90 -3.31 -22.69 -6.34
N ARG A 91 -3.86 -23.40 -7.33
CA ARG A 91 -4.34 -22.76 -8.54
C ARG A 91 -5.70 -22.14 -8.26
N LEU A 92 -5.73 -20.81 -8.26
CA LEU A 92 -6.96 -20.04 -8.21
C LEU A 92 -7.48 -19.76 -9.63
N TYR A 93 -8.79 -19.81 -9.81
CA TYR A 93 -9.49 -19.55 -11.07
C TYR A 93 -10.30 -18.27 -10.93
N GLY A 94 -9.98 -17.29 -11.78
CA GLY A 94 -10.54 -15.97 -11.70
C GLY A 94 -9.92 -15.05 -12.74
N VAL A 95 -10.26 -13.77 -12.66
CA VAL A 95 -9.80 -12.74 -13.59
C VAL A 95 -9.11 -11.60 -12.84
N PRO A 96 -8.09 -10.96 -13.42
CA PRO A 96 -7.43 -9.82 -12.79
C PRO A 96 -8.45 -8.72 -12.45
N LEU A 97 -8.31 -8.11 -11.28
CA LEU A 97 -9.17 -6.99 -10.85
C LEU A 97 -9.11 -5.80 -11.83
N THR A 98 -8.03 -5.69 -12.60
CA THR A 98 -7.87 -4.68 -13.67
C THR A 98 -8.78 -4.87 -14.88
N ASP A 99 -9.38 -6.05 -15.09
CA ASP A 99 -10.21 -6.36 -16.24
C ASP A 99 -11.71 -6.33 -15.86
N LEU A 100 -12.27 -5.12 -15.78
CA LEU A 100 -13.68 -4.93 -15.40
C LEU A 100 -14.68 -5.70 -16.25
N GLU A 101 -14.43 -5.78 -17.55
CA GLU A 101 -15.36 -6.44 -18.47
C GLU A 101 -15.47 -7.92 -18.11
N SER A 102 -14.35 -8.53 -17.74
CA SER A 102 -14.32 -9.89 -17.23
C SER A 102 -14.83 -9.99 -15.80
N VAL A 103 -14.49 -9.07 -14.89
CA VAL A 103 -14.96 -9.07 -13.50
C VAL A 103 -16.48 -9.04 -13.42
N ARG A 104 -17.15 -8.24 -14.27
CA ARG A 104 -18.63 -8.16 -14.36
C ARG A 104 -19.32 -9.49 -14.67
N LYS A 105 -18.59 -10.51 -15.14
CA LYS A 105 -19.11 -11.86 -15.39
C LYS A 105 -19.20 -12.70 -14.12
N TYR A 106 -18.40 -12.37 -13.10
CA TYR A 106 -18.24 -13.15 -11.88
C TYR A 106 -18.80 -12.44 -10.64
N THR A 107 -18.98 -11.12 -10.70
CA THR A 107 -19.67 -10.36 -9.66
C THR A 107 -20.66 -9.36 -10.26
N PRO A 108 -21.87 -9.23 -9.70
CA PRO A 108 -22.80 -8.16 -10.08
C PRO A 108 -22.32 -6.77 -9.62
N ASP A 109 -21.37 -6.72 -8.68
CA ASP A 109 -20.83 -5.49 -8.11
C ASP A 109 -19.27 -5.51 -8.12
N PRO A 110 -18.65 -5.05 -9.23
CA PRO A 110 -17.20 -4.91 -9.33
C PRO A 110 -16.62 -3.86 -8.38
N GLU A 111 -17.43 -2.87 -8.01
CA GLU A 111 -17.01 -1.80 -7.10
C GLU A 111 -16.80 -2.35 -5.69
N LEU A 112 -17.70 -3.22 -5.25
CA LEU A 112 -17.56 -3.93 -3.98
C LEU A 112 -16.27 -4.76 -3.91
N ALA A 113 -15.83 -5.40 -5.01
CA ALA A 113 -14.58 -6.14 -5.04
C ALA A 113 -13.35 -5.24 -4.76
N ILE A 114 -13.38 -3.99 -5.27
CA ILE A 114 -12.33 -3.00 -5.02
C ILE A 114 -12.34 -2.57 -3.56
N ILE A 115 -13.53 -2.30 -3.02
CA ILE A 115 -13.70 -1.90 -1.61
C ILE A 115 -13.22 -3.01 -0.67
N VAL A 116 -13.56 -4.27 -0.96
CA VAL A 116 -13.10 -5.44 -0.20
C VAL A 116 -11.57 -5.55 -0.26
N ALA A 117 -10.96 -5.40 -1.45
CA ALA A 117 -9.51 -5.43 -1.60
C ALA A 117 -8.82 -4.31 -0.80
N LEU A 118 -9.35 -3.09 -0.88
CA LEU A 118 -8.86 -1.92 -0.18
C LEU A 118 -8.94 -2.05 1.33
N ASN A 119 -10.11 -2.45 1.84
CA ASN A 119 -10.34 -2.64 3.27
C ASN A 119 -9.43 -3.73 3.84
N THR A 120 -9.29 -4.85 3.11
CA THR A 120 -8.36 -5.92 3.47
C THR A 120 -6.93 -5.39 3.57
N TRP A 121 -6.49 -4.62 2.57
CA TRP A 121 -5.15 -4.05 2.55
C TRP A 121 -4.93 -3.08 3.73
N ILE A 122 -5.85 -2.13 3.95
CA ILE A 122 -5.80 -1.19 5.07
C ILE A 122 -5.74 -1.93 6.40
N GLN A 123 -6.59 -2.95 6.58
CA GLN A 123 -6.61 -3.76 7.80
C GLN A 123 -5.29 -4.51 8.01
N SER A 124 -4.70 -5.06 6.94
CA SER A 124 -3.39 -5.70 7.01
C SER A 124 -2.30 -4.71 7.45
N VAL A 125 -2.31 -3.47 6.95
CA VAL A 125 -1.37 -2.41 7.36
C VAL A 125 -1.48 -2.07 8.84
N LEU A 126 -2.69 -2.11 9.39
CA LEU A 126 -2.95 -1.71 10.78
C LEU A 126 -2.74 -2.83 11.80
N THR A 127 -2.92 -4.09 11.40
CA THR A 127 -3.05 -5.22 12.33
C THR A 127 -2.05 -6.33 12.12
N ASN A 128 -1.41 -6.42 10.95
CA ASN A 128 -0.43 -7.45 10.64
C ASN A 128 1.00 -6.96 10.93
N GLU A 129 1.94 -7.89 11.11
CA GLU A 129 3.36 -7.57 11.37
C GLU A 129 4.03 -6.90 10.16
N TRP A 130 3.51 -7.18 8.97
CA TRP A 130 3.90 -6.61 7.70
C TRP A 130 2.65 -6.41 6.83
N PHE A 131 2.74 -5.52 5.86
CA PHE A 131 1.70 -5.29 4.86
C PHE A 131 2.24 -5.60 3.47
N HIS A 132 1.35 -6.03 2.57
CA HIS A 132 1.73 -6.21 1.18
C HIS A 132 1.99 -4.83 0.56
N ALA A 133 3.26 -4.57 0.27
CA ALA A 133 3.77 -3.26 -0.11
C ALA A 133 3.76 -3.02 -1.62
N ASP A 134 3.22 -3.97 -2.39
CA ASP A 134 2.98 -3.84 -3.84
C ASP A 134 1.65 -4.47 -4.26
N VAL A 135 0.57 -4.16 -3.53
CA VAL A 135 -0.80 -4.51 -3.95
C VAL A 135 -1.18 -3.64 -5.13
N HIS A 136 -0.79 -4.06 -6.33
CA HIS A 136 -1.41 -3.57 -7.56
C HIS A 136 -2.49 -4.54 -8.02
N ALA A 137 -3.45 -4.05 -8.81
CA ALA A 137 -4.58 -4.85 -9.28
C ALA A 137 -4.20 -6.05 -10.18
N GLY A 138 -2.92 -6.23 -10.50
CA GLY A 138 -2.38 -7.43 -11.15
C GLY A 138 -2.10 -8.59 -10.18
N ASN A 139 -1.94 -8.29 -8.89
CA ASN A 139 -1.77 -9.25 -7.79
C ASN A 139 -3.10 -9.54 -7.08
N LEU A 140 -4.21 -9.07 -7.66
CA LEU A 140 -5.56 -9.27 -7.18
C LEU A 140 -6.40 -9.95 -8.26
N LEU A 141 -7.09 -11.02 -7.88
CA LEU A 141 -8.05 -11.72 -8.73
C LEU A 141 -9.46 -11.60 -8.14
N VAL A 142 -10.46 -11.48 -9.01
CA VAL A 142 -11.84 -11.82 -8.67
C VAL A 142 -12.06 -13.26 -9.13
N LEU A 143 -12.31 -14.14 -8.18
CA LEU A 143 -12.52 -15.57 -8.42
C LEU A 143 -13.91 -15.82 -9.01
N GLU A 144 -14.07 -17.00 -9.63
CA GLU A 144 -15.35 -17.41 -10.21
C GLU A 144 -16.48 -17.54 -9.17
N ASP A 145 -16.12 -17.72 -7.89
CA ASP A 145 -17.04 -17.74 -6.75
C ASP A 145 -17.30 -16.36 -6.12
N GLY A 146 -16.78 -15.29 -6.72
CA GLY A 146 -16.96 -13.91 -6.29
C GLY A 146 -15.98 -13.42 -5.23
N ARG A 147 -15.11 -14.28 -4.69
CA ARG A 147 -14.08 -13.87 -3.71
C ARG A 147 -12.97 -13.05 -4.35
N VAL A 148 -12.35 -12.18 -3.57
CA VAL A 148 -11.12 -11.47 -3.93
C VAL A 148 -9.92 -12.29 -3.46
N ALA A 149 -8.98 -12.61 -4.36
CA ALA A 149 -7.76 -13.32 -4.01
C ALA A 149 -6.51 -12.45 -4.15
N PHE A 150 -5.63 -12.53 -3.15
CA PHE A 150 -4.29 -11.96 -3.18
C PHE A 150 -3.29 -13.07 -3.52
N ILE A 151 -2.41 -12.88 -4.51
CA ILE A 151 -1.59 -13.97 -5.07
C ILE A 151 -0.06 -13.76 -5.02
N ASP A 152 0.41 -12.55 -4.75
CA ASP A 152 1.84 -12.21 -4.69
C ASP A 152 2.14 -11.64 -3.31
N PHE A 153 3.17 -12.17 -2.65
CA PHE A 153 3.63 -11.67 -1.35
C PHE A 153 5.15 -11.46 -1.33
N GLY A 154 5.75 -11.27 -2.51
CA GLY A 154 7.18 -11.03 -2.67
C GLY A 154 7.62 -9.68 -2.11
N ILE A 155 6.79 -8.64 -2.28
CA ILE A 155 7.09 -7.28 -1.81
C ILE A 155 6.18 -6.93 -0.62
N VAL A 156 6.80 -6.82 0.55
CA VAL A 156 6.13 -6.44 1.81
C VAL A 156 6.90 -5.32 2.50
N GLY A 157 6.21 -4.60 3.38
CA GLY A 157 6.80 -3.59 4.27
C GLY A 157 6.37 -3.86 5.71
N SER A 158 7.10 -3.33 6.69
CA SER A 158 6.70 -3.40 8.10
C SER A 158 6.80 -2.01 8.71
N ILE A 159 5.74 -1.58 9.38
CA ILE A 159 5.66 -0.27 10.02
C ILE A 159 5.17 -0.49 11.45
N PRO A 160 5.79 0.16 12.46
CA PRO A 160 5.28 0.11 13.82
C PRO A 160 3.81 0.56 13.88
N ALA A 161 2.98 -0.13 14.66
CA ALA A 161 1.55 0.16 14.75
C ALA A 161 1.24 1.64 15.06
N LYS A 162 2.08 2.31 15.86
CA LYS A 162 1.96 3.76 16.13
C LYS A 162 2.09 4.58 14.85
N THR A 163 3.10 4.30 14.04
CA THR A 163 3.37 4.98 12.78
C THR A 163 2.27 4.69 11.75
N ALA A 164 1.79 3.43 11.64
CA ALA A 164 0.67 3.08 10.77
C ALA A 164 -0.63 3.82 11.14
N ASN A 165 -0.92 3.95 12.45
CA ASN A 165 -2.06 4.71 12.94
C ASN A 165 -1.96 6.21 12.64
N ALA A 166 -0.76 6.77 12.75
CA ALA A 166 -0.50 8.17 12.41
C ALA A 166 -0.63 8.40 10.90
N MET A 167 -0.17 7.46 10.07
CA MET A 167 -0.37 7.47 8.61
C MET A 167 -1.86 7.47 8.24
N LEU A 168 -2.66 6.61 8.87
CA LEU A 168 -4.10 6.61 8.63
C LEU A 168 -4.74 7.95 9.01
N ALA A 169 -4.30 8.57 10.11
CA ALA A 169 -4.75 9.90 10.49
C ALA A 169 -4.39 10.97 9.45
N PHE A 170 -3.18 10.92 8.87
CA PHE A 170 -2.77 11.81 7.78
C PHE A 170 -3.64 11.63 6.54
N VAL A 171 -3.87 10.39 6.12
CA VAL A 171 -4.70 10.08 4.94
C VAL A 171 -6.14 10.56 5.13
N ARG A 172 -6.67 10.55 6.37
CA ARG A 172 -7.99 11.12 6.71
C ARG A 172 -8.01 12.66 6.71
N ALA A 173 -6.96 13.29 7.23
CA ALA A 173 -6.89 14.74 7.38
C ALA A 173 -6.61 15.46 6.04
N PHE A 174 -5.87 14.80 5.14
CA PHE A 174 -5.40 15.40 3.89
C PHE A 174 -6.53 15.90 2.96
N PRO A 175 -7.56 15.10 2.61
CA PRO A 175 -8.65 15.57 1.74
C PRO A 175 -9.53 16.63 2.38
N ALA A 176 -9.65 16.62 3.72
CA ALA A 176 -10.44 17.59 4.46
C ALA A 176 -9.75 18.97 4.54
N GLY A 177 -8.49 19.09 4.08
CA GLY A 177 -7.69 20.30 4.29
C GLY A 177 -7.41 20.59 5.76
N ASP A 178 -7.49 19.56 6.63
CA ASP A 178 -7.27 19.70 8.07
C ASP A 178 -5.77 19.77 8.37
N MET A 179 -5.19 20.98 8.25
CA MET A 179 -3.77 21.20 8.47
C MET A 179 -3.31 20.87 9.89
N GLU A 180 -4.16 21.07 10.90
CA GLU A 180 -3.85 20.68 12.27
C GLU A 180 -3.79 19.15 12.40
N GLY A 181 -4.74 18.45 11.80
CA GLY A 181 -4.75 16.98 11.72
C GLY A 181 -3.56 16.42 10.96
N ILE A 182 -3.18 17.03 9.83
CA ILE A 182 -1.99 16.68 9.05
C ILE A 182 -0.72 16.88 9.89
N ALA A 183 -0.57 18.03 10.53
CA ALA A 183 0.59 18.34 11.36
C ALA A 183 0.70 17.41 12.58
N ALA A 184 -0.42 17.11 13.24
CA ALA A 184 -0.47 16.16 14.34
C ALA A 184 -0.08 14.75 13.89
N ALA A 185 -0.65 14.28 12.77
CA ALA A 185 -0.35 12.97 12.20
C ALA A 185 1.12 12.83 11.79
N LEU A 186 1.68 13.82 11.12
CA LEU A 186 3.10 13.83 10.74
C LEU A 186 4.03 13.88 11.97
N SER A 187 3.64 14.60 13.01
CA SER A 187 4.36 14.62 14.29
C SER A 187 4.34 13.24 14.98
N ASP A 188 3.20 12.54 14.92
CA ASP A 188 3.00 11.22 15.53
C ASP A 188 3.65 10.07 14.75
N MET A 189 3.81 10.20 13.43
CA MET A 189 4.52 9.23 12.59
C MET A 189 5.98 9.06 13.02
N GLY A 190 6.58 10.16 13.51
CA GLY A 190 7.75 10.19 14.36
C GLY A 190 9.08 9.85 13.70
N PHE A 191 9.99 10.84 13.66
CA PHE A 191 11.41 10.70 14.01
C PHE A 191 11.98 12.02 14.58
N THR A 192 11.12 12.86 15.18
CA THR A 192 11.56 14.12 15.81
C THR A 192 12.14 13.78 17.19
N LYS A 193 13.32 14.31 17.51
CA LYS A 193 13.94 14.14 18.85
C LYS A 193 13.32 15.05 19.91
N GLU A 194 12.54 16.03 19.48
CA GLU A 194 11.91 17.06 20.31
C GLU A 194 10.41 17.15 20.01
N GLY A 195 9.63 17.66 20.96
CA GLY A 195 8.20 17.87 20.76
C GLY A 195 7.95 18.93 19.70
N VAL A 196 7.17 18.58 18.67
CA VAL A 196 6.75 19.51 17.62
C VAL A 196 5.61 20.38 18.14
N ASP A 197 5.72 21.70 17.98
CA ASP A 197 4.57 22.58 18.12
C ASP A 197 3.66 22.41 16.89
N VAL A 198 2.64 21.57 17.05
CA VAL A 198 1.68 21.21 16.00
C VAL A 198 1.01 22.44 15.39
N ALA A 199 0.71 23.46 16.18
CA ALA A 199 0.04 24.66 15.68
C ALA A 199 0.97 25.48 14.77
N SER A 200 2.25 25.57 15.13
CA SER A 200 3.25 26.23 14.28
C SER A 200 3.53 25.44 13.01
N PHE A 201 3.64 24.12 13.12
CA PHE A 201 3.83 23.26 11.96
C PHE A 201 2.65 23.31 10.99
N ALA A 202 1.41 23.29 11.49
CA ALA A 202 0.21 23.42 10.66
C ALA A 202 0.19 24.74 9.87
N ARG A 203 0.63 25.86 10.47
CA ARG A 203 0.72 27.15 9.77
C ARG A 203 1.77 27.10 8.65
N ASP A 204 2.94 26.54 8.91
CA ASP A 204 4.00 26.44 7.90
C ASP A 204 3.60 25.53 6.73
N LEU A 205 2.84 24.46 7.00
CA LEU A 205 2.26 23.61 5.95
C LEU A 205 1.20 24.35 5.12
N GLN A 206 0.34 25.14 5.77
CA GLN A 206 -0.66 25.98 5.06
C GLN A 206 0.03 27.00 4.15
N GLU A 207 1.11 27.65 4.60
CA GLU A 207 1.87 28.59 3.78
C GLU A 207 2.44 27.93 2.51
N VAL A 208 2.88 26.67 2.60
CA VAL A 208 3.33 25.90 1.42
C VAL A 208 2.18 25.69 0.44
N LEU A 209 1.01 25.27 0.91
CA LEU A 209 -0.17 25.08 0.05
C LEU A 209 -0.59 26.39 -0.62
N ASP A 210 -0.75 27.46 0.16
CA ASP A 210 -1.13 28.78 -0.33
C ASP A 210 -0.14 29.29 -1.38
N SER A 211 1.16 29.02 -1.20
CA SER A 211 2.21 29.41 -2.15
C SER A 211 2.10 28.70 -3.51
N VAL A 212 1.58 27.47 -3.52
CA VAL A 212 1.38 26.69 -4.74
C VAL A 212 0.07 27.08 -5.42
N GLU A 213 -1.00 27.32 -4.66
CA GLU A 213 -2.27 27.83 -5.20
C GLU A 213 -2.15 29.24 -5.79
N ALA A 214 -1.29 30.08 -5.21
CA ALA A 214 -1.02 31.43 -5.71
C ALA A 214 -0.17 31.48 -6.99
N MET A 215 0.37 30.34 -7.46
CA MET A 215 1.12 30.30 -8.71
C MET A 215 0.18 30.36 -9.92
N PRO A 216 0.50 31.15 -10.96
CA PRO A 216 -0.27 31.14 -12.19
C PRO A 216 -0.23 29.73 -12.80
N PRO A 217 -1.35 29.25 -13.39
CA PRO A 217 -1.34 27.97 -14.10
C PRO A 217 -0.24 28.02 -15.17
N VAL A 218 0.74 27.11 -15.08
CA VAL A 218 1.72 26.91 -16.16
C VAL A 218 0.92 26.42 -17.38
N ASP A 219 1.22 26.98 -18.55
CA ASP A 219 0.44 26.84 -19.79
C ASP A 219 -0.25 25.48 -19.92
N ARG A 220 -1.59 25.53 -19.99
CA ARG A 220 -2.47 24.37 -20.15
C ARG A 220 -2.16 23.65 -21.47
N LEU A 221 -1.25 22.69 -21.43
CA LEU A 221 -1.16 21.66 -22.43
C LEU A 221 -1.92 20.43 -21.92
N ALA A 222 -3.08 20.22 -22.53
CA ALA A 222 -3.95 19.05 -22.43
C ALA A 222 -4.69 18.82 -21.11
N GLU A 223 -6.01 18.75 -21.25
CA GLU A 223 -7.03 18.19 -20.37
C GLU A 223 -6.51 17.19 -19.33
N GLY A 224 -6.71 17.50 -18.05
CA GLY A 224 -6.74 16.49 -16.97
C GLY A 224 -5.40 15.97 -16.45
N ALA A 225 -4.26 16.42 -16.94
CA ALA A 225 -2.96 16.03 -16.40
C ALA A 225 -2.55 16.98 -15.25
N VAL A 226 -2.36 16.43 -14.05
CA VAL A 226 -1.63 17.11 -12.97
C VAL A 226 -0.21 17.41 -13.49
N ASP A 227 0.23 18.67 -13.48
CA ASP A 227 1.60 19.01 -13.86
C ASP A 227 2.55 18.33 -12.85
N GLU A 228 3.19 17.25 -13.29
CA GLU A 228 4.16 16.48 -12.51
C GLU A 228 5.23 17.42 -11.90
N THR A 229 5.55 18.53 -12.57
CA THR A 229 6.50 19.54 -12.08
C THR A 229 5.96 20.31 -10.88
N GLN A 230 4.67 20.66 -10.86
CA GLN A 230 4.03 21.32 -9.71
C GLN A 230 3.88 20.35 -8.54
N LEU A 231 3.46 19.11 -8.81
CA LEU A 231 3.35 18.07 -7.78
C LEU A 231 4.72 17.77 -7.14
N ASN A 232 5.76 17.61 -7.95
CA ASN A 232 7.11 17.36 -7.45
C ASN A 232 7.64 18.54 -6.59
N ARG A 233 7.32 19.78 -6.96
CA ARG A 233 7.66 20.97 -6.15
C ARG A 233 6.88 21.01 -4.84
N LEU A 234 5.58 20.71 -4.88
CA LEU A 234 4.74 20.64 -3.68
C LEU A 234 5.31 19.61 -2.71
N VAL A 235 5.55 18.38 -3.17
CA VAL A 235 6.14 17.30 -2.37
C VAL A 235 7.49 17.70 -1.80
N ALA A 236 8.37 18.34 -2.60
CA ALA A 236 9.66 18.82 -2.13
C ALA A 236 9.55 19.92 -1.05
N SER A 237 8.62 20.86 -1.21
CA SER A 237 8.36 21.92 -0.23
C SER A 237 7.79 21.36 1.07
N PHE A 238 6.82 20.44 1.00
CA PHE A 238 6.30 19.71 2.15
C PHE A 238 7.40 18.94 2.89
N ALA A 239 8.24 18.21 2.15
CA ALA A 239 9.35 17.46 2.73
C ALA A 239 10.36 18.38 3.42
N LYS A 240 10.64 19.57 2.85
CA LYS A 240 11.54 20.56 3.44
C LYS A 240 11.00 21.16 4.74
N VAL A 241 9.71 21.47 4.80
CA VAL A 241 9.08 21.95 6.05
C VAL A 241 9.13 20.84 7.10
N ALA A 242 8.73 19.62 6.74
CA ALA A 242 8.78 18.48 7.64
C ALA A 242 10.19 18.24 8.21
N ASP A 243 11.25 18.31 7.38
CA ASP A 243 12.64 18.19 7.83
C ASP A 243 13.04 19.30 8.82
N GLY A 244 12.53 20.53 8.64
CA GLY A 244 12.74 21.65 9.57
C GLY A 244 12.16 21.39 10.98
N TYR A 245 11.11 20.57 11.06
CA TYR A 245 10.53 20.09 12.32
C TYR A 245 11.15 18.77 12.82
N GLY A 246 12.21 18.29 12.16
CA GLY A 246 12.90 17.05 12.48
C GLY A 246 12.14 15.78 12.07
N ILE A 247 11.12 15.91 11.23
CA ILE A 247 10.31 14.78 10.77
C ILE A 247 11.06 14.13 9.62
N ARG A 248 11.40 12.85 9.80
CA ARG A 248 11.94 12.02 8.71
C ARG A 248 10.90 11.04 8.25
N PHE A 249 10.74 10.91 6.94
CA PHE A 249 9.84 9.91 6.38
C PHE A 249 10.56 8.57 6.31
N PRO A 250 10.04 7.50 6.94
CA PRO A 250 10.57 6.16 6.73
C PRO A 250 10.34 5.75 5.27
N ARG A 251 11.18 4.84 4.76
CA ARG A 251 11.03 4.27 3.41
C ARG A 251 9.62 3.70 3.20
N GLU A 252 9.08 3.07 4.23
CA GLU A 252 7.79 2.41 4.20
C GLU A 252 6.63 3.42 4.07
N PHE A 253 6.83 4.69 4.45
CA PHE A 253 5.86 5.76 4.16
C PHE A 253 5.72 6.00 2.66
N ALA A 254 6.83 6.04 1.93
CA ALA A 254 6.80 6.19 0.48
C ALA A 254 6.10 4.99 -0.19
N LEU A 255 6.31 3.77 0.33
CA LEU A 255 5.64 2.57 -0.16
C LEU A 255 4.12 2.63 0.07
N LEU A 256 3.67 3.04 1.26
CA LEU A 256 2.24 3.19 1.54
C LEU A 256 1.61 4.31 0.72
N LEU A 257 2.26 5.47 0.62
CA LEU A 257 1.76 6.59 -0.17
C LEU A 257 1.65 6.21 -1.65
N LYS A 258 2.65 5.47 -2.16
CA LYS A 258 2.58 4.83 -3.47
C LYS A 258 1.30 4.02 -3.58
N GLN A 259 1.03 3.09 -2.66
CA GLN A 259 -0.18 2.25 -2.75
C GLN A 259 -1.50 3.05 -2.74
N VAL A 260 -1.63 4.07 -1.89
CA VAL A 260 -2.82 4.94 -1.89
C VAL A 260 -3.01 5.63 -3.25
N LEU A 261 -1.94 6.14 -3.86
CA LEU A 261 -1.99 6.76 -5.20
C LEU A 261 -2.31 5.74 -6.30
N TYR A 262 -1.80 4.52 -6.18
CA TYR A 262 -2.13 3.44 -7.12
C TYR A 262 -3.61 3.09 -7.04
N PHE A 263 -4.17 2.98 -5.84
CA PHE A 263 -5.59 2.72 -5.65
C PHE A 263 -6.48 3.84 -6.20
N ASP A 264 -6.16 5.12 -5.97
CA ASP A 264 -6.89 6.26 -6.56
C ASP A 264 -6.92 6.21 -8.09
N ARG A 265 -5.81 5.82 -8.72
CA ARG A 265 -5.76 5.65 -10.17
C ARG A 265 -6.68 4.53 -10.65
N TYR A 266 -6.72 3.41 -9.94
CA TYR A 266 -7.57 2.28 -10.30
C TYR A 266 -9.04 2.55 -10.02
N THR A 267 -9.40 3.19 -8.92
CA THR A 267 -10.80 3.54 -8.65
C THR A 267 -11.33 4.46 -9.74
N LYS A 268 -10.56 5.45 -10.20
CA LYS A 268 -10.95 6.29 -11.36
C LYS A 268 -11.20 5.52 -12.66
N ILE A 269 -10.48 4.41 -12.88
CA ILE A 269 -10.65 3.57 -14.08
C ILE A 269 -11.80 2.56 -13.88
N LEU A 270 -11.91 2.01 -12.68
CA LEU A 270 -12.70 0.81 -12.37
C LEU A 270 -14.07 1.13 -11.79
N ALA A 271 -14.18 2.22 -11.03
CA ALA A 271 -15.39 2.73 -10.39
C ALA A 271 -15.33 4.27 -10.38
N PRO A 272 -15.54 4.94 -11.53
CA PRO A 272 -15.30 6.38 -11.67
C PRO A 272 -16.17 7.25 -10.75
N ASP A 273 -17.29 6.72 -10.27
CA ASP A 273 -18.19 7.38 -9.32
C ASP A 273 -17.83 7.09 -7.85
N LEU A 274 -16.87 6.18 -7.59
CA LEU A 274 -16.40 5.82 -6.25
C LEU A 274 -15.36 6.84 -5.77
N ASP A 275 -15.75 7.66 -4.79
CA ASP A 275 -14.82 8.47 -4.02
C ASP A 275 -14.36 7.68 -2.77
N VAL A 276 -13.24 6.98 -2.90
CA VAL A 276 -12.61 6.20 -1.82
C VAL A 276 -12.40 7.02 -0.54
N MET A 277 -12.15 8.33 -0.68
CA MET A 277 -11.83 9.18 0.46
C MET A 277 -13.08 9.59 1.25
N SER A 278 -14.27 9.53 0.65
CA SER A 278 -15.54 9.87 1.31
C SER A 278 -16.49 8.69 1.47
N ASP A 279 -16.19 7.53 0.87
CA ASP A 279 -17.05 6.35 0.93
C ASP A 279 -17.14 5.78 2.37
N GLU A 280 -18.36 5.63 2.87
CA GLU A 280 -18.64 5.16 4.24
C GLU A 280 -18.29 3.69 4.45
N ARG A 281 -18.18 2.89 3.39
CA ARG A 281 -17.78 1.48 3.43
C ARG A 281 -16.28 1.30 3.60
N MET A 282 -15.50 2.38 3.48
CA MET A 282 -14.04 2.33 3.62
C MET A 282 -13.64 2.37 5.09
N ALA A 283 -12.85 1.39 5.54
CA ALA A 283 -12.37 1.27 6.93
C ALA A 283 -11.59 2.52 7.41
N MET A 284 -10.96 3.23 6.47
CA MET A 284 -10.31 4.50 6.74
C MET A 284 -11.27 5.64 7.08
N ASN A 285 -12.56 5.56 6.80
CA ASN A 285 -13.53 6.64 7.07
C ASN A 285 -14.38 6.38 8.32
N ILE A 286 -14.15 5.27 9.02
CA ILE A 286 -15.00 4.81 10.12
C ILE A 286 -14.47 5.38 11.46
N PRO A 287 -15.32 6.09 12.25
CA PRO A 287 -14.90 6.72 13.50
C PRO A 287 -14.38 5.73 14.54
N ARG A 288 -13.28 6.09 15.22
CA ARG A 288 -12.63 5.25 16.26
C ARG A 288 -13.55 4.86 17.43
N SER A 289 -14.63 5.59 17.67
CA SER A 289 -15.60 5.32 18.75
C SER A 289 -16.40 4.01 18.57
N MET A 290 -16.33 3.38 17.40
CA MET A 290 -17.13 2.21 17.04
C MET A 290 -16.35 0.89 17.06
N GLY A 291 -15.03 0.93 17.34
CA GLY A 291 -14.16 -0.25 17.36
C GLY A 291 -13.95 -0.86 15.96
N ALA A 292 -12.90 -1.67 15.79
CA ALA A 292 -12.55 -2.33 14.51
C ALA A 292 -13.64 -3.29 13.98
N VAL A 293 -14.69 -3.55 14.76
CA VAL A 293 -15.81 -4.44 14.42
C VAL A 293 -16.81 -3.73 13.50
N ALA A 294 -17.07 -2.44 13.73
CA ALA A 294 -18.04 -1.68 12.91
C ALA A 294 -17.54 -1.37 11.49
N SER A 295 -16.22 -1.50 11.24
CA SER A 295 -15.69 -1.17 9.92
C SER A 295 -16.05 -2.16 8.81
N VAL A 296 -16.55 -3.32 9.20
CA VAL A 296 -16.80 -4.43 8.28
C VAL A 296 -18.22 -4.98 8.39
N ASP A 297 -18.93 -4.73 9.49
CA ASP A 297 -20.40 -4.92 9.55
C ASP A 297 -21.15 -4.03 8.51
N ALA A 298 -20.55 -2.94 8.04
CA ALA A 298 -21.06 -2.16 6.91
C ALA A 298 -20.91 -2.86 5.54
N VAL A 299 -20.04 -3.89 5.47
CA VAL A 299 -19.71 -4.66 4.26
C VAL A 299 -20.37 -6.05 4.28
N SER A 300 -20.69 -6.61 5.46
CA SER A 300 -21.39 -7.89 5.64
C SER A 300 -22.61 -7.71 6.57
N GLU A 301 -23.86 -7.85 6.13
CA GLU A 301 -24.52 -9.15 5.89
C GLU A 301 -25.55 -9.17 4.73
N ASP A 302 -25.92 -8.04 4.13
CA ASP A 302 -27.07 -7.96 3.19
C ASP A 302 -26.71 -7.72 1.70
N SER A 303 -25.43 -7.56 1.35
CA SER A 303 -25.03 -7.05 0.02
C SER A 303 -24.31 -8.05 -0.89
N ILE A 304 -23.96 -9.25 -0.39
CA ILE A 304 -23.26 -10.28 -1.17
C ILE A 304 -24.21 -11.45 -1.40
N PRO A 305 -24.58 -11.79 -2.66
CA PRO A 305 -25.51 -12.88 -2.91
C PRO A 305 -24.86 -14.21 -2.56
N VAL A 306 -25.44 -14.94 -1.61
CA VAL A 306 -25.17 -16.36 -1.42
C VAL A 306 -25.70 -17.10 -2.66
N MET A 307 -24.82 -17.50 -3.57
CA MET A 307 -25.20 -18.38 -4.68
C MET A 307 -25.51 -19.79 -4.16
N PRO A 308 -26.54 -20.48 -4.71
CA PRO A 308 -26.92 -21.81 -4.27
C PRO A 308 -25.82 -22.83 -4.59
N GLU A 309 -25.67 -23.84 -3.72
CA GLU A 309 -24.69 -24.93 -3.84
C GLU A 309 -24.60 -25.46 -5.29
N VAL A 310 -23.39 -25.40 -5.85
CA VAL A 310 -23.06 -26.08 -7.09
C VAL A 310 -23.13 -27.58 -6.82
N LEU A 311 -24.17 -28.24 -7.34
CA LEU A 311 -24.29 -29.69 -7.30
C LEU A 311 -23.05 -30.34 -7.94
N PRO A 312 -22.52 -31.43 -7.37
CA PRO A 312 -21.31 -32.06 -7.87
C PRO A 312 -21.51 -32.60 -9.30
N PRO A 313 -20.46 -32.62 -10.12
CA PRO A 313 -20.55 -33.06 -11.50
C PRO A 313 -20.95 -34.55 -11.60
N ALA A 314 -21.85 -34.84 -12.54
CA ALA A 314 -22.28 -36.19 -12.91
C ALA A 314 -21.21 -36.96 -13.70
#